data_AF-A0AAV7G1X3-F1
#
_entry.id   AF-A0AAV7G1X3-F1
#
_cell.length_a   1.000
_cell.length_b   1.000
_cell.length_c   1.000
_cell.angle_alpha   90.00
_cell.angle_beta   90.00
_cell.angle_gamma   90.00
#
_symmetry.space_group_name_H-M   'P 1'
#
loop_
_entity.id
_entity.type
_entity.pdbx_description
1 polymer ?
#
loop_
_entity_poly.entity_id
_entity_poly.type
_entity_poly.pdbx_seq_one_letter_code
_entity_poly.pdbx_strand_id
1 'polypeptide(L)' 'MILKVLTKSDRASSPPQGFVTVYEFSLRAGLRFPPSPELIDVLAICGVSLAQLSYRAMSIIMGLIVLF' A
#
# COMPACT_ATOMS: atom_id res chain seq x y z
N MET A 1 3.71 -16.08 11.67
CA MET A 1 3.86 -14.69 11.19
C MET A 1 5.18 -14.17 11.73
N ILE A 2 6.21 -13.99 10.89
CA ILE A 2 7.50 -13.44 11.33
C ILE A 2 7.39 -11.92 11.24
N LEU A 3 7.45 -11.23 12.38
CA LEU A 3 7.40 -9.77 12.44
C LEU A 3 8.84 -9.24 12.26
N LYS A 4 9.15 -8.65 11.10
CA LYS A 4 10.43 -7.97 10.87
C LYS A 4 10.24 -6.47 11.03
N VAL A 5 10.95 -5.89 11.99
CA VAL A 5 11.03 -4.42 12.15
C VAL A 5 11.97 -3.90 11.05
N LEU A 6 11.44 -3.07 10.15
CA LEU A 6 12.21 -2.46 9.06
C LEU A 6 13.14 -1.38 9.63
N THR A 7 14.41 -1.40 9.22
CA THR A 7 15.38 -0.33 9.53
C THR A 7 15.24 0.82 8.53
N LYS A 8 15.81 2.01 8.81
CA LYS A 8 15.68 3.20 7.93
C LYS A 8 16.10 2.97 6.47
N SER A 9 16.98 2.00 6.22
CA SER A 9 17.47 1.61 4.90
C SER A 9 16.60 0.54 4.22
N ASP A 10 15.77 -0.17 4.99
CA ASP A 10 14.86 -1.17 4.44
C ASP A 10 13.69 -0.47 3.75
N ARG A 11 13.62 -0.61 2.43
CA ARG A 11 12.45 -0.18 1.67
C ARG A 11 11.39 -1.28 1.75
N ALA A 12 10.18 -0.92 2.16
CA ALA A 12 8.99 -1.76 2.05
C ALA A 12 8.56 -2.03 0.58
N SER A 13 9.37 -1.62 -0.41
CA SER A 13 9.11 -1.85 -1.83
C SER A 13 9.07 -3.33 -2.20
N SER A 14 9.75 -4.17 -1.41
CA SER A 14 10.02 -5.56 -1.80
C SER A 14 9.87 -6.53 -0.61
N PRO A 15 8.68 -6.65 0.00
CA PRO A 15 8.47 -7.71 0.97
C PRO A 15 8.65 -9.07 0.28
N PRO A 16 9.24 -10.08 0.94
CA PRO A 16 9.31 -11.43 0.39
C PRO A 16 7.91 -11.94 0.03
N GLN A 17 7.82 -12.83 -0.95
CA GLN A 17 6.54 -13.36 -1.42
C GLN A 17 5.75 -13.98 -0.25
N GLY A 18 4.49 -13.57 -0.08
CA GLY A 18 3.63 -13.98 1.04
C GLY A 18 3.75 -13.13 2.32
N PHE A 19 4.61 -12.10 2.33
CA PHE A 19 4.74 -11.16 3.44
C PHE A 19 4.09 -9.83 3.10
N VAL A 20 3.48 -9.22 4.11
CA VAL A 20 2.79 -7.93 4.02
C VAL A 20 3.20 -7.10 5.23
N THR A 21 3.33 -5.78 5.04
CA THR A 21 3.69 -4.90 6.16
C THR A 21 2.48 -4.64 7.05
N VAL A 22 2.71 -4.44 8.36
CA VAL A 22 1.64 -4.04 9.30
C VAL A 22 0.94 -2.75 8.83
N TYR A 23 1.71 -1.86 8.21
CA TYR A 23 1.19 -0.64 7.61
C TYR A 23 0.23 -0.91 6.43
N GLU A 24 0.57 -1.83 5.54
CA GLU A 24 -0.33 -2.22 4.44
C GLU A 24 -1.60 -2.90 4.94
N PHE A 25 -1.51 -3.74 5.99
CA PHE A 25 -2.68 -4.28 6.67
C PHE A 25 -3.54 -3.18 7.29
N SER A 26 -2.91 -2.18 7.92
CA SER A 26 -3.59 -1.04 8.53
C SER A 26 -4.24 -0.13 7.48
N LEU A 27 -3.59 0.07 6.32
CA LEU A 27 -4.18 0.75 5.17
C LEU A 27 -5.41 0.00 4.68
N ARG A 28 -5.31 -1.31 4.43
CA ARG A 28 -6.46 -2.12 3.98
C ARG A 28 -7.60 -2.15 5.00
N ALA A 29 -7.29 -2.19 6.31
CA ALA A 29 -8.30 -2.20 7.37
C ALA A 29 -8.93 -0.81 7.61
N GLY A 30 -8.17 0.27 7.41
CA GLY A 30 -8.64 1.65 7.57
C GLY A 30 -9.38 2.20 6.35
N LEU A 31 -9.23 1.56 5.19
CA LEU A 31 -10.00 1.89 4.00
C LEU A 31 -11.39 1.23 4.10
N ARG A 32 -12.44 2.04 4.01
CA ARG A 32 -13.84 1.54 3.93
C ARG A 32 -14.10 0.75 2.65
N PHE A 33 -13.28 0.97 1.62
CA PHE A 33 -13.34 0.32 0.33
C PHE A 33 -11.96 -0.24 0.00
N PRO A 34 -11.85 -1.46 -0.56
CA PRO A 34 -10.56 -1.95 -1.01
C PRO A 34 -9.92 -0.96 -2.02
N PRO A 35 -8.58 -0.91 -2.12
CA PRO A 35 -7.91 -0.16 -3.17
C PRO A 35 -8.49 -0.53 -4.53
N SER A 36 -8.70 0.45 -5.41
CA SER A 36 -9.24 0.15 -6.74
C SER A 36 -8.29 -0.76 -7.52
N PRO A 37 -8.79 -1.69 -8.35
CA PRO A 37 -7.95 -2.54 -9.20
C PRO A 37 -7.01 -1.73 -10.10
N GLU A 38 -7.51 -0.62 -10.66
CA GLU A 38 -6.74 0.27 -11.54
C GLU A 38 -5.56 0.90 -10.80
N LEU A 39 -5.76 1.29 -9.54
CA LEU A 39 -4.68 1.81 -8.70
C LEU A 39 -3.62 0.73 -8.44
N ILE A 40 -4.04 -0.51 -8.16
CA ILE A 40 -3.12 -1.62 -7.94
C ILE A 40 -2.30 -1.88 -9.21
N ASP A 41 -2.94 -1.87 -10.38
CA ASP A 41 -2.27 -2.10 -11.67
C ASP A 41 -1.26 -0.99 -11.99
N VAL A 42 -1.62 0.27 -11.79
CA VAL A 42 -0.70 1.41 -11.99
C VAL A 42 0.51 1.29 -11.05
N LEU A 43 0.28 0.99 -9.77
CA LEU A 43 1.35 0.82 -8.80
C LEU A 43 2.28 -0.35 -9.16
N ALA A 44 1.70 -1.46 -9.64
CA ALA A 44 2.45 -2.62 -10.12
C ALA A 44 3.34 -2.28 -11.34
N ILE A 45 2.80 -1.54 -12.32
CA ILE A 45 3.57 -1.06 -13.49
C ILE A 45 4.73 -0.17 -13.06
N CYS A 46 4.51 0.69 -12.06
CA CYS A 46 5.55 1.56 -11.51
C CYS A 46 6.55 0.84 -10.59
N GLY A 47 6.33 -0.44 -10.27
CA GLY A 47 7.15 -1.18 -9.30
C GLY A 47 7.05 -0.62 -7.88
N VAL A 48 5.93 0.03 -7.55
CA VAL A 48 5.67 0.66 -6.26
C VAL A 48 4.70 -0.21 -5.48
N SER A 49 5.03 -0.52 -4.23
CA SER A 49 4.09 -1.20 -3.34
C SER A 49 3.07 -0.21 -2.77
N LEU A 50 1.81 -0.64 -2.58
CA LEU A 50 0.78 0.13 -1.87
C LEU A 50 1.27 0.60 -0.48
N ALA A 51 2.13 -0.20 0.17
CA ALA A 51 2.75 0.11 1.45
C ALA A 51 3.69 1.32 1.42
N GLN A 52 4.10 1.79 0.23
CA GLN A 52 4.96 2.96 0.08
C GLN A 52 4.16 4.27 -0.01
N LEU A 53 2.85 4.19 -0.25
CA LEU A 53 1.99 5.36 -0.22
C LEU A 53 1.77 5.78 1.22
N SER A 54 1.92 7.08 1.50
CA SER A 54 1.47 7.63 2.78
C SER A 54 -0.06 7.55 2.88
N TYR A 55 -0.59 7.51 4.11
CA TYR A 55 -2.04 7.51 4.34
C TYR A 55 -2.71 8.69 3.62
N ARG A 56 -2.08 9.88 3.66
CA ARG A 56 -2.56 11.07 2.97
C ARG A 56 -2.63 10.89 1.45
N ALA A 57 -1.58 10.32 0.85
CA ALA A 57 -1.58 10.03 -0.59
C ALA A 57 -2.69 9.04 -0.94
N MET A 58 -2.87 7.99 -0.13
CA MET A 58 -3.91 6.99 -0.33
C MET A 58 -5.31 7.58 -0.24
N SER A 59 -5.59 8.43 0.76
CA SER A 59 -6.88 9.11 0.89
C SER A 59 -7.17 10.05 -0.27
N ILE A 60 -6.17 10.77 -0.79
CA ILE A 60 -6.34 11.66 -1.95
C ILE A 60 -6.67 10.84 -3.21
N ILE A 61 -5.89 9.79 -3.48
CA ILE A 61 -6.07 8.96 -4.67
C ILE A 61 -7.44 8.27 -4.65
N MET A 62 -7.80 7.64 -3.54
CA MET A 62 -9.12 7.00 -3.41
C MET A 62 -10.26 8.03 -3.49
N GLY A 63 -10.08 9.23 -2.93
CA GLY A 63 -11.05 10.31 -3.07
C GLY A 63 -11.23 10.75 -4.52
N LEU A 64 -10.14 10.86 -5.29
CA LEU A 64 -10.22 11.17 -6.73
C LEU A 64 -10.91 10.07 -7.52
N ILE A 65 -10.62 8.79 -7.24
CA ILE A 65 -11.26 7.65 -7.91
C ILE A 65 -12.75 7.56 -7.60
N VAL A 66 -13.18 7.89 -6.37
CA VAL A 66 -14.61 7.85 -6.01
C VAL A 66 -15.40 9.02 -6.60
N LEU A 67 -14.74 10.16 -6.85
CA LEU A 67 -15.36 11.38 -7.35
C LEU A 67 -15.42 11.48 -8.88
N PHE A 68 -14.71 10.60 -9.61
CA PHE A 68 -14.68 10.53 -11.08
C PHE A 68 -15.22 9.19 -11.57
#